data_AF-A0A644UIH2-F1
#
_entry.id   AF-A0A644UIH2-F1
#
_cell.length_a   1.000
_cell.length_b   1.000
_cell.length_c   1.000
_cell.angle_alpha   90.00
_cell.angle_beta   90.00
_cell.angle_gamma   90.00
#
_symmetry.space_group_name_H-M   'P 1'
#
loop_
_entity.id
_entity.type
_entity.pdbx_description
1 polymer ?
#
loop_
_entity_poly.entity_id
_entity_poly.type
_entity_poly.pdbx_seq_one_letter_code
_entity_poly.pdbx_strand_id
1 'polypeptide(L)'
;MVILTLNCGSSSVKYQVYDWDRKDILATGIVERVTIGGSSITHKASGKPDYVVEHECPNHTVAIELILNTLVDADYGVISDMGMIKAVGHRMVHGGSRFARSSVINEEFLDTFKELTDLAPLHNPANLMGVEAARSVLPNVPHCAVMDTAWHQTMPASSYMYALPQDWYEKHMVRRYGFHGTSFLYNAKRAAVLLGKDPFDTNLIIAHIGNGASINAVKNGCSFDTSMGLTPLEGLVMGTRSGDIDPGIIFHMMRRTGMSAAEVEKKLNKESGVLGITGKWADRRDIELAAEKGDLVAQLAQHMESYRIKKYIGAYYAALGRVDALVFTAGVGEMAPHIRQLATEGLAEMGIVVDEKKNALAKCRNAELDITGAGSKVKVFVVPTDEELVMTEDAFALMKGSYDVHTNYHYYFENRDYVNKTRAAGLEKDLAKKPWLKDIIAQVP
;
A
#
# COMPACT_ATOMS: atom_id res chain seq x y z
N MET A 1 -5.99 -10.27 -21.99
CA MET A 1 -6.53 -11.20 -20.96
C MET A 1 -7.10 -10.35 -19.84
N VAL A 2 -8.39 -10.47 -19.54
CA VAL A 2 -9.03 -9.63 -18.51
C VAL A 2 -8.82 -10.25 -17.13
N ILE A 3 -8.35 -9.44 -16.19
CA ILE A 3 -8.03 -9.84 -14.81
C ILE A 3 -8.79 -8.93 -13.87
N LEU A 4 -9.48 -9.52 -12.90
CA LEU A 4 -10.12 -8.82 -11.80
C LEU A 4 -9.17 -8.85 -10.60
N THR A 5 -8.87 -7.71 -10.00
CA THR A 5 -8.18 -7.69 -8.71
C THR A 5 -9.15 -7.29 -7.61
N LEU A 6 -9.04 -7.93 -6.45
CA LEU A 6 -9.88 -7.73 -5.27
C LEU A 6 -9.02 -7.45 -4.04
N ASN A 7 -9.39 -6.39 -3.32
CA ASN A 7 -8.84 -6.06 -2.00
C ASN A 7 -10.00 -5.98 -1.01
N CYS A 8 -10.23 -7.11 -0.34
CA CYS A 8 -11.31 -7.31 0.62
C CYS A 8 -10.84 -6.95 2.03
N GLY A 9 -11.35 -5.82 2.54
CA GLY A 9 -11.23 -5.44 3.94
C GLY A 9 -12.41 -5.96 4.77
N SER A 10 -12.41 -5.69 6.07
CA SER A 10 -13.51 -6.09 6.97
C SER A 10 -14.86 -5.51 6.59
N SER A 11 -14.89 -4.33 5.95
CA SER A 11 -16.12 -3.60 5.62
C SER A 11 -16.11 -2.93 4.26
N SER A 12 -15.24 -3.38 3.35
CA SER A 12 -15.19 -2.86 1.99
C SER A 12 -14.56 -3.87 1.03
N VAL A 13 -14.93 -3.78 -0.24
CA VAL A 13 -14.31 -4.55 -1.33
C VAL A 13 -13.90 -3.56 -2.42
N LYS A 14 -12.60 -3.32 -2.55
CA LYS A 14 -12.05 -2.55 -3.67
C LYS A 14 -11.72 -3.47 -4.82
N TYR A 15 -11.90 -3.00 -6.04
CA TYR A 15 -11.62 -3.79 -7.23
C TYR A 15 -11.08 -2.96 -8.39
N GLN A 16 -10.33 -3.64 -9.26
CA GLN A 16 -9.92 -3.14 -10.56
C GLN A 16 -10.10 -4.24 -11.61
N VAL A 17 -10.56 -3.86 -12.80
CA VAL A 17 -10.62 -4.72 -13.97
C VAL A 17 -9.59 -4.22 -14.98
N TYR A 18 -8.63 -5.08 -15.29
CA TYR A 18 -7.51 -4.75 -16.16
C TYR A 18 -7.50 -5.67 -17.38
N ASP A 19 -7.29 -5.11 -18.57
CA ASP A 19 -6.99 -5.90 -19.76
C ASP A 19 -5.49 -5.93 -20.01
N TRP A 20 -4.90 -7.10 -19.76
CA TRP A 20 -3.47 -7.33 -19.89
C TRP A 20 -2.93 -7.13 -21.31
N ASP A 21 -3.71 -7.45 -22.34
CA ASP A 21 -3.24 -7.37 -23.73
C ASP A 21 -3.27 -5.91 -24.19
N ARG A 22 -4.29 -5.17 -23.76
CA ARG A 22 -4.42 -3.73 -24.02
C ARG A 22 -3.55 -2.87 -23.11
N LYS A 23 -3.00 -3.40 -22.02
CA LYS A 23 -2.30 -2.66 -20.97
C LYS A 23 -3.13 -1.50 -20.44
N ASP A 24 -4.39 -1.77 -20.12
CA ASP A 24 -5.39 -0.73 -19.85
C ASP A 24 -6.30 -1.10 -18.68
N ILE A 25 -6.65 -0.09 -17.87
CA ILE A 25 -7.63 -0.23 -16.79
C ILE A 25 -9.01 -0.02 -17.42
N LEU A 26 -9.84 -1.06 -17.39
CA LEU A 26 -11.19 -1.00 -17.92
C LEU A 26 -12.12 -0.32 -16.90
N ALA A 27 -12.03 -0.73 -15.64
CA ALA A 27 -12.80 -0.15 -14.54
C ALA A 27 -12.05 -0.21 -13.21
N THR A 28 -12.43 0.68 -12.31
CA THR A 28 -12.10 0.63 -10.88
C THR A 28 -13.35 0.85 -10.07
N GLY A 29 -13.36 0.38 -8.83
CA GLY A 29 -14.45 0.71 -7.93
C GLY A 29 -14.25 0.21 -6.52
N ILE A 30 -15.25 0.51 -5.69
CA ILE A 30 -15.31 0.11 -4.30
C ILE A 30 -16.75 -0.13 -3.90
N VAL A 31 -16.98 -1.20 -3.15
CA VAL A 31 -18.18 -1.37 -2.33
C VAL A 31 -17.79 -1.02 -0.89
N GLU A 32 -18.48 -0.07 -0.29
CA GLU A 32 -18.22 0.42 1.06
C GLU A 32 -19.31 -0.03 2.04
N ARG A 33 -18.96 -0.05 3.32
CA ARG A 33 -19.85 -0.36 4.46
C ARG A 33 -20.49 -1.76 4.40
N VAL A 34 -19.83 -2.69 3.71
CA VAL A 34 -20.16 -4.13 3.70
C VAL A 34 -20.27 -4.64 5.15
N THR A 35 -21.31 -5.43 5.46
CA THR A 35 -21.69 -5.94 6.80
C THR A 35 -22.12 -4.90 7.84
N ILE A 36 -21.99 -3.59 7.56
CA ILE A 36 -22.28 -2.49 8.51
C ILE A 36 -23.67 -1.90 8.28
N GLY A 37 -24.18 -1.93 7.04
CA GLY A 37 -25.43 -1.29 6.65
C GLY A 37 -25.22 0.11 6.05
N GLY A 38 -26.14 0.53 5.18
CA GLY A 38 -25.98 1.70 4.31
C GLY A 38 -24.88 1.47 3.27
N SER A 39 -24.80 0.25 2.72
CA SER A 39 -23.75 -0.11 1.76
C SER A 39 -23.98 0.57 0.41
N SER A 40 -22.90 0.91 -0.28
CA SER A 40 -22.97 1.50 -1.61
C SER A 40 -21.80 1.05 -2.48
N ILE A 41 -22.01 1.05 -3.79
CA ILE A 41 -20.96 0.86 -4.78
C ILE A 41 -20.65 2.20 -5.45
N THR A 42 -19.36 2.48 -5.62
CA THR A 42 -18.85 3.50 -6.53
C THR A 42 -18.06 2.79 -7.61
N HIS A 43 -18.48 2.93 -8.86
CA HIS A 43 -17.89 2.31 -10.04
C HIS A 43 -17.47 3.36 -11.06
N LYS A 44 -16.26 3.21 -11.61
CA LYS A 44 -15.68 4.11 -12.59
C LYS A 44 -15.14 3.31 -13.76
N ALA A 45 -15.83 3.40 -14.90
CA ALA A 45 -15.43 2.77 -16.14
C ALA A 45 -14.84 3.78 -17.13
N SER A 46 -13.80 3.36 -17.84
CA SER A 46 -13.14 4.22 -18.84
C SER A 46 -14.13 4.60 -19.95
N GLY A 47 -14.27 5.90 -20.22
CA GLY A 47 -15.19 6.43 -21.23
C GLY A 47 -16.68 6.45 -20.84
N LYS A 48 -17.01 6.10 -19.59
CA LYS A 48 -18.38 6.07 -19.06
C LYS A 48 -18.54 7.03 -17.87
N PRO A 49 -19.76 7.49 -17.55
CA PRO A 49 -19.99 8.26 -16.33
C PRO A 49 -19.73 7.42 -15.07
N ASP A 50 -19.33 8.10 -13.99
CA ASP A 50 -19.23 7.47 -12.66
C ASP A 50 -20.62 6.94 -12.25
N TYR A 51 -20.68 5.69 -11.79
CA TYR A 51 -21.89 5.05 -11.30
C TYR A 51 -21.81 4.89 -9.78
N VAL A 52 -22.80 5.44 -9.08
CA VAL A 52 -22.90 5.34 -7.61
C VAL A 52 -24.32 4.93 -7.25
N VAL A 53 -24.46 3.82 -6.54
CA VAL A 53 -25.77 3.36 -6.07
C VAL A 53 -25.66 2.79 -4.65
N GLU A 54 -26.68 3.05 -3.85
CA GLU A 54 -26.88 2.36 -2.57
C GLU A 54 -27.42 0.95 -2.85
N HIS A 55 -26.78 -0.04 -2.25
CA HIS A 55 -27.22 -1.42 -2.32
C HIS A 55 -26.71 -2.15 -1.09
N GLU A 56 -27.63 -2.64 -0.26
CA GLU A 56 -27.26 -3.33 0.96
C GLU A 56 -26.43 -4.59 0.69
N CYS A 57 -25.29 -4.69 1.37
CA CYS A 57 -24.35 -5.78 1.25
C CYS A 57 -24.13 -6.40 2.64
N PRO A 58 -24.99 -7.35 3.07
CA PRO A 58 -24.90 -7.95 4.40
C PRO A 58 -23.66 -8.84 4.58
N ASN A 59 -23.01 -9.25 3.48
CA ASN A 59 -21.78 -10.04 3.47
C ASN A 59 -20.97 -9.78 2.19
N HIS A 60 -19.76 -10.31 2.11
CA HIS A 60 -18.85 -10.13 0.98
C HIS A 60 -19.31 -10.83 -0.30
N THR A 61 -20.08 -11.92 -0.21
CA THR A 61 -20.66 -12.58 -1.40
C THR A 61 -21.59 -11.64 -2.13
N VAL A 62 -22.54 -11.00 -1.43
CA VAL A 62 -23.45 -10.02 -2.04
C VAL A 62 -22.69 -8.82 -2.61
N ALA A 63 -21.64 -8.36 -1.93
CA ALA A 63 -20.79 -7.28 -2.43
C ALA A 63 -20.08 -7.65 -3.74
N ILE A 64 -19.56 -8.88 -3.84
CA ILE A 64 -18.88 -9.36 -5.05
C ILE A 64 -19.88 -9.62 -6.18
N GLU A 65 -21.06 -10.18 -5.89
CA GLU A 65 -22.15 -10.30 -6.87
C GLU A 65 -22.55 -8.94 -7.44
N LEU A 66 -22.69 -7.91 -6.58
CA LEU A 66 -22.98 -6.55 -7.00
C LEU A 66 -21.89 -5.98 -7.92
N ILE A 67 -20.62 -6.19 -7.58
CA ILE A 67 -19.49 -5.78 -8.43
C ILE A 67 -19.61 -6.46 -9.80
N LEU A 68 -19.76 -7.78 -9.82
CA LEU A 68 -19.79 -8.54 -11.06
C LEU A 68 -20.99 -8.14 -11.93
N ASN A 69 -22.19 -8.01 -11.36
CA ASN A 69 -23.38 -7.53 -12.07
C ASN A 69 -23.15 -6.13 -12.66
N THR A 70 -22.46 -5.26 -11.92
CA THR A 70 -22.09 -3.92 -12.38
C THR A 70 -21.12 -3.97 -13.55
N LEU A 71 -20.18 -4.92 -13.55
CA LEU A 71 -19.18 -5.08 -14.62
C LEU A 71 -19.78 -5.54 -15.95
N VAL A 72 -20.90 -6.26 -15.93
CA VAL A 72 -21.59 -6.76 -17.15
C VAL A 72 -22.77 -5.90 -17.59
N ASP A 73 -23.09 -4.85 -16.84
CA ASP A 73 -24.20 -3.96 -17.15
C ASP A 73 -24.01 -3.25 -18.51
N ALA A 74 -25.09 -3.09 -19.28
CA ALA A 74 -25.03 -2.50 -20.61
C ALA A 74 -24.57 -1.03 -20.60
N ASP A 75 -25.02 -0.26 -19.60
CA ASP A 75 -24.82 1.18 -19.52
C ASP A 75 -23.48 1.51 -18.87
N TYR A 76 -23.13 0.86 -17.76
CA TYR A 76 -21.92 1.18 -16.98
C TYR A 76 -20.86 0.08 -16.96
N GLY A 77 -21.17 -1.16 -17.38
CA GLY A 77 -20.22 -2.28 -17.40
C GLY A 77 -19.09 -2.15 -18.41
N VAL A 78 -18.10 -3.02 -18.29
CA VAL A 78 -16.87 -3.01 -19.10
C VAL A 78 -16.52 -4.34 -19.74
N ILE A 79 -17.31 -5.38 -19.47
CA ILE A 79 -17.21 -6.72 -20.06
C ILE A 79 -18.59 -7.17 -20.54
N SER A 80 -18.65 -7.99 -21.60
CA SER A 80 -19.92 -8.50 -22.14
C SER A 80 -20.53 -9.60 -21.28
N ASP A 81 -19.69 -10.38 -20.61
CA ASP A 81 -20.07 -11.52 -19.80
C ASP A 81 -18.95 -11.88 -18.82
N MET A 82 -19.29 -12.62 -17.76
CA MET A 82 -18.35 -13.04 -16.73
C MET A 82 -17.20 -13.91 -17.26
N GLY A 83 -17.42 -14.61 -18.37
CA GLY A 83 -16.42 -15.46 -19.01
C GLY A 83 -15.24 -14.67 -19.58
N MET A 84 -15.35 -13.34 -19.72
CA MET A 84 -14.21 -12.50 -20.07
C MET A 84 -13.15 -12.48 -18.97
N ILE A 85 -13.53 -12.58 -17.69
CA ILE A 85 -12.59 -12.61 -16.56
C ILE A 85 -11.84 -13.95 -16.59
N LYS A 86 -10.52 -13.90 -16.80
CA LYS A 86 -9.68 -15.10 -16.94
C LYS A 86 -8.85 -15.42 -15.70
N ALA A 87 -8.75 -14.49 -14.75
CA ALA A 87 -8.15 -14.71 -13.44
C ALA A 87 -8.65 -13.67 -12.44
N VAL A 88 -8.62 -14.03 -11.15
CA VAL A 88 -8.86 -13.09 -10.05
C VAL A 88 -7.63 -13.01 -9.15
N GLY A 89 -7.02 -11.83 -9.03
CA GLY A 89 -5.94 -11.56 -8.08
C GLY A 89 -6.46 -11.03 -6.75
N HIS A 90 -6.16 -11.69 -5.64
CA HIS A 90 -6.58 -11.32 -4.30
C HIS A 90 -5.42 -10.74 -3.53
N ARG A 91 -5.62 -9.56 -2.94
CA ARG A 91 -4.68 -9.03 -1.96
C ARG A 91 -4.87 -9.82 -0.67
N MET A 92 -3.80 -10.48 -0.25
CA MET A 92 -3.74 -11.23 0.99
C MET A 92 -2.76 -10.56 1.93
N VAL A 93 -3.15 -10.29 3.18
CA VAL A 93 -2.32 -9.49 4.08
C VAL A 93 -1.14 -10.30 4.60
N HIS A 94 -1.37 -11.39 5.34
CA HIS A 94 -0.31 -12.06 6.08
C HIS A 94 -0.07 -13.48 5.58
N GLY A 95 1.00 -13.67 4.79
CA GLY A 95 1.42 -14.96 4.24
C GLY A 95 2.35 -15.78 5.14
N GLY A 96 2.76 -15.21 6.27
CA GLY A 96 3.67 -15.87 7.20
C GLY A 96 5.00 -16.22 6.52
N SER A 97 5.68 -17.25 7.01
CA SER A 97 6.89 -17.79 6.36
C SER A 97 6.56 -18.79 5.25
N ARG A 98 5.28 -19.12 5.05
CA ARG A 98 4.82 -20.15 4.11
C ARG A 98 4.63 -19.58 2.70
N PHE A 99 4.26 -18.31 2.57
CA PHE A 99 3.99 -17.67 1.29
C PHE A 99 4.97 -16.52 1.01
N ALA A 100 6.10 -16.88 0.41
CA ALA A 100 7.15 -15.93 0.02
C ALA A 100 6.98 -15.33 -1.38
N ARG A 101 5.95 -15.78 -2.13
CA ARG A 101 5.62 -15.32 -3.47
C ARG A 101 4.13 -15.46 -3.71
N SER A 102 3.63 -14.81 -4.76
CA SER A 102 2.26 -14.99 -5.19
C SER A 102 2.00 -16.45 -5.61
N SER A 103 0.79 -16.93 -5.38
CA SER A 103 0.42 -18.33 -5.62
C SER A 103 -0.98 -18.45 -6.19
N VAL A 104 -1.23 -19.50 -6.97
CA VAL A 104 -2.60 -19.93 -7.28
C VAL A 104 -3.26 -20.42 -5.99
N ILE A 105 -4.52 -20.06 -5.80
CA ILE A 105 -5.35 -20.49 -4.68
C ILE A 105 -5.96 -21.84 -5.02
N ASN A 106 -5.48 -22.89 -4.35
CA ASN A 106 -6.06 -24.22 -4.31
C ASN A 106 -6.48 -24.56 -2.85
N GLU A 107 -6.97 -25.78 -2.60
CA GLU A 107 -7.39 -26.17 -1.25
C GLU A 107 -6.22 -26.19 -0.26
N GLU A 108 -5.04 -26.66 -0.67
CA GLU A 108 -3.82 -26.65 0.15
C GLU A 108 -3.43 -25.22 0.59
N PHE A 109 -3.54 -24.25 -0.33
CA PHE A 109 -3.34 -22.84 -0.02
C PHE A 109 -4.33 -22.36 1.04
N LEU A 110 -5.63 -22.69 0.89
CA LEU A 110 -6.66 -22.24 1.82
C LEU A 110 -6.45 -22.82 3.22
N ASP A 111 -6.13 -24.11 3.31
CA ASP A 111 -5.86 -24.77 4.58
C ASP A 111 -4.64 -24.16 5.27
N THR A 112 -3.55 -23.98 4.52
CA THR A 112 -2.34 -23.31 5.03
C THR A 112 -2.64 -21.87 5.46
N PHE A 113 -3.42 -21.12 4.69
CA PHE A 113 -3.72 -19.72 5.01
C PHE A 113 -4.64 -19.59 6.24
N LYS A 114 -5.55 -20.54 6.47
CA LYS A 114 -6.38 -20.62 7.68
C LYS A 114 -5.51 -20.78 8.93
N GLU A 115 -4.46 -21.60 8.88
CA GLU A 115 -3.50 -21.75 10.00
C GLU A 115 -2.75 -20.46 10.35
N LEU A 116 -2.63 -19.52 9.40
CA LEU A 116 -1.96 -18.23 9.59
C LEU A 116 -2.89 -17.13 10.12
N THR A 117 -4.16 -17.43 10.38
CA THR A 117 -5.15 -16.44 10.82
C THR A 117 -4.71 -15.69 12.08
N ASP A 118 -4.10 -16.39 13.02
CA ASP A 118 -3.65 -15.82 14.30
C ASP A 118 -2.54 -14.78 14.15
N LEU A 119 -1.81 -14.77 13.02
CA LEU A 119 -0.78 -13.75 12.75
C LEU A 119 -1.40 -12.39 12.36
N ALA A 120 -2.62 -12.39 11.80
CA ALA A 120 -3.33 -11.19 11.41
C ALA A 120 -4.85 -11.35 11.60
N PRO A 121 -5.33 -11.46 12.86
CA PRO A 121 -6.70 -11.87 13.18
C PRO A 121 -7.76 -10.88 12.68
N LEU A 122 -7.40 -9.62 12.48
CA LEU A 122 -8.30 -8.60 11.96
C LEU A 122 -8.35 -8.54 10.42
N HIS A 123 -7.47 -9.25 9.71
CA HIS A 123 -7.26 -9.06 8.26
C HIS A 123 -7.38 -10.37 7.49
N ASN A 124 -6.68 -11.43 7.90
CA ASN A 124 -6.70 -12.71 7.20
C ASN A 124 -8.11 -13.32 7.09
N PRO A 125 -8.99 -13.26 8.12
CA PRO A 125 -10.37 -13.74 7.98
C PRO A 125 -11.17 -12.99 6.90
N ALA A 126 -11.01 -11.68 6.79
CA ALA A 126 -11.68 -10.89 5.76
C ALA A 126 -11.15 -11.22 4.35
N ASN A 127 -9.85 -11.51 4.24
CA ASN A 127 -9.27 -11.98 2.97
C ASN A 127 -9.84 -13.36 2.58
N LEU A 128 -9.90 -14.32 3.50
CA LEU A 128 -10.50 -15.64 3.26
C LEU A 128 -11.96 -15.53 2.83
N MET A 129 -12.75 -14.74 3.55
CA MET A 129 -14.16 -14.51 3.20
C MET A 129 -14.30 -13.93 1.78
N GLY A 130 -13.45 -12.99 1.41
CA GLY A 130 -13.41 -12.43 0.06
C GLY A 130 -13.04 -13.46 -1.02
N VAL A 131 -12.08 -14.34 -0.73
CA VAL A 131 -11.67 -15.42 -1.64
C VAL A 131 -12.80 -16.43 -1.82
N GLU A 132 -13.42 -16.89 -0.73
CA GLU A 132 -14.52 -17.85 -0.73
C GLU A 132 -15.74 -17.29 -1.48
N ALA A 133 -16.11 -16.04 -1.20
CA ALA A 133 -17.17 -15.32 -1.90
C ALA A 133 -16.88 -15.17 -3.40
N ALA A 134 -15.65 -14.82 -3.78
CA ALA A 134 -15.31 -14.70 -5.19
C ALA A 134 -15.33 -16.07 -5.90
N ARG A 135 -14.85 -17.14 -5.24
CA ARG A 135 -14.88 -18.50 -5.79
C ARG A 135 -16.31 -19.03 -5.93
N SER A 136 -17.24 -18.64 -5.07
CA SER A 136 -18.64 -19.07 -5.21
C SER A 136 -19.31 -18.43 -6.43
N VAL A 137 -18.96 -17.18 -6.78
CA VAL A 137 -19.55 -16.47 -7.93
C VAL A 137 -18.79 -16.74 -9.23
N LEU A 138 -17.48 -16.99 -9.18
CA LEU A 138 -16.62 -17.29 -10.33
C LEU A 138 -15.93 -18.67 -10.22
N PRO A 139 -16.67 -19.78 -10.09
CA PRO A 139 -16.10 -21.09 -9.72
C PRO A 139 -15.14 -21.68 -10.75
N ASN A 140 -15.24 -21.26 -12.02
CA ASN A 140 -14.41 -21.77 -13.12
C ASN A 140 -13.23 -20.82 -13.46
N VAL A 141 -13.11 -19.70 -12.76
CA VAL A 141 -12.02 -18.74 -12.96
C VAL A 141 -10.91 -19.11 -11.95
N PRO A 142 -9.63 -19.11 -12.34
CA PRO A 142 -8.54 -19.31 -11.39
C PRO A 142 -8.33 -18.09 -10.49
N HIS A 143 -8.10 -18.34 -9.20
CA HIS A 143 -7.84 -17.33 -8.18
C HIS A 143 -6.36 -17.35 -7.80
N CYS A 144 -5.76 -16.17 -7.65
CA CYS A 144 -4.37 -15.99 -7.25
C CYS A 144 -4.31 -15.15 -5.98
N ALA A 145 -3.39 -15.48 -5.08
CA ALA A 145 -3.13 -14.75 -3.87
C ALA A 145 -1.81 -13.98 -3.99
N VAL A 146 -1.84 -12.70 -3.66
CA VAL A 146 -0.69 -11.79 -3.70
C VAL A 146 -0.49 -11.25 -2.28
N MET A 147 0.63 -11.64 -1.66
CA MET A 147 0.88 -11.38 -0.25
C MET A 147 1.56 -10.03 -0.02
N ASP A 148 1.02 -9.20 0.86
CA ASP A 148 1.67 -7.96 1.31
C ASP A 148 3.05 -8.23 1.96
N THR A 149 3.25 -9.45 2.48
CA THR A 149 4.45 -9.90 3.21
C THR A 149 5.53 -10.50 2.30
N ALA A 150 5.23 -10.80 1.02
CA ALA A 150 6.14 -11.53 0.13
C ALA A 150 7.41 -10.74 -0.20
N TRP A 151 7.27 -9.46 -0.56
CA TRP A 151 8.39 -8.55 -0.86
C TRP A 151 9.46 -8.52 0.25
N HIS A 152 9.03 -8.68 1.50
CA HIS A 152 9.88 -8.55 2.66
C HIS A 152 10.61 -9.85 3.04
N GLN A 153 10.37 -10.97 2.35
CA GLN A 153 11.03 -12.24 2.67
C GLN A 153 12.54 -12.25 2.37
N THR A 154 13.06 -11.23 1.68
CA THR A 154 14.50 -11.03 1.48
C THR A 154 15.22 -10.41 2.68
N MET A 155 14.50 -9.97 3.73
CA MET A 155 15.13 -9.36 4.91
C MET A 155 16.11 -10.34 5.57
N PRO A 156 17.33 -9.90 5.96
CA PRO A 156 18.24 -10.72 6.74
C PRO A 156 17.77 -10.85 8.19
N ALA A 157 18.29 -11.86 8.91
CA ALA A 157 17.97 -12.09 10.32
C ALA A 157 18.24 -10.87 11.22
N SER A 158 19.22 -10.05 10.87
CA SER A 158 19.53 -8.81 11.58
C SER A 158 18.38 -7.79 11.59
N SER A 159 17.47 -7.86 10.61
CA SER A 159 16.34 -6.92 10.48
C SER A 159 15.02 -7.57 10.88
N TYR A 160 14.86 -8.89 10.68
CA TYR A 160 13.60 -9.55 11.00
C TYR A 160 13.52 -10.17 12.41
N MET A 161 14.64 -10.50 13.03
CA MET A 161 14.62 -11.07 14.38
C MET A 161 14.39 -9.96 15.41
N TYR A 162 13.46 -10.17 16.32
CA TYR A 162 13.36 -9.34 17.52
C TYR A 162 14.32 -9.86 18.59
N ALA A 163 14.84 -8.96 19.43
CA ALA A 163 15.62 -9.30 20.61
C ALA A 163 14.72 -9.80 21.75
N LEU A 164 14.05 -10.94 21.51
CA LEU A 164 13.08 -11.60 22.38
C LEU A 164 13.54 -13.04 22.70
N PRO A 165 12.90 -13.75 23.64
CA PRO A 165 13.18 -15.17 23.87
C PRO A 165 13.16 -15.97 22.55
N GLN A 166 14.24 -16.73 22.31
CA GLN A 166 14.46 -17.44 21.06
C GLN A 166 13.32 -18.43 20.74
N ASP A 167 12.70 -19.01 21.76
CA ASP A 167 11.62 -19.98 21.57
C ASP A 167 10.33 -19.36 21.00
N TRP A 168 10.13 -18.04 21.12
CA TRP A 168 9.00 -17.34 20.47
C TRP A 168 9.16 -17.30 18.96
N TYR A 169 10.39 -17.18 18.47
CA TYR A 169 10.67 -17.32 17.05
C TYR A 169 10.51 -18.78 16.61
N GLU A 170 11.15 -19.72 17.32
CA GLU A 170 11.20 -21.13 16.91
C GLU A 170 9.82 -21.83 16.95
N LYS A 171 8.98 -21.52 17.94
CA LYS A 171 7.68 -22.17 18.14
C LYS A 171 6.51 -21.39 17.56
N HIS A 172 6.61 -20.06 17.53
CA HIS A 172 5.49 -19.18 17.19
C HIS A 172 5.80 -18.22 16.03
N MET A 173 6.98 -18.33 15.42
CA MET A 173 7.41 -17.51 14.29
C MET A 173 7.27 -16.01 14.56
N VAL A 174 7.56 -15.58 15.79
CA VAL A 174 7.63 -14.16 16.16
C VAL A 174 8.84 -13.53 15.48
N ARG A 175 8.58 -12.78 14.41
CA ARG A 175 9.55 -12.06 13.60
C ARG A 175 8.87 -10.88 12.92
N ARG A 176 9.67 -9.96 12.36
CA ARG A 176 9.19 -8.98 11.40
C ARG A 176 8.77 -9.68 10.11
N TYR A 177 7.56 -9.40 9.65
CA TYR A 177 7.08 -9.77 8.32
C TYR A 177 7.00 -8.56 7.40
N GLY A 178 6.49 -7.44 7.89
CA GLY A 178 6.26 -6.24 7.08
C GLY A 178 5.06 -6.35 6.14
N PHE A 179 4.51 -5.20 5.74
CA PHE A 179 3.32 -5.12 4.88
C PHE A 179 3.45 -3.96 3.88
N HIS A 180 2.46 -3.81 3.01
CA HIS A 180 2.53 -2.94 1.82
C HIS A 180 3.62 -3.38 0.83
N GLY A 181 3.96 -4.68 0.80
CA GLY A 181 5.01 -5.21 -0.03
C GLY A 181 4.79 -5.01 -1.54
N THR A 182 3.56 -5.12 -2.02
CA THR A 182 3.19 -4.80 -3.41
C THR A 182 3.48 -3.34 -3.77
N SER A 183 3.17 -2.42 -2.86
CA SER A 183 3.49 -1.00 -3.05
C SER A 183 4.99 -0.75 -3.06
N PHE A 184 5.74 -1.36 -2.14
CA PHE A 184 7.19 -1.22 -2.10
C PHE A 184 7.88 -1.81 -3.32
N LEU A 185 7.45 -2.99 -3.77
CA LEU A 185 7.92 -3.61 -5.00
C LEU A 185 7.72 -2.68 -6.19
N TYR A 186 6.49 -2.18 -6.40
CA TYR A 186 6.20 -1.26 -7.49
C TYR A 186 7.10 -0.01 -7.44
N ASN A 187 7.15 0.65 -6.28
CA ASN A 187 7.91 1.88 -6.12
C ASN A 187 9.42 1.66 -6.24
N ALA A 188 9.95 0.53 -5.78
CA ALA A 188 11.38 0.20 -5.89
C ALA A 188 11.79 0.06 -7.36
N LYS A 189 11.00 -0.71 -8.12
CA LYS A 189 11.20 -0.92 -9.56
C LYS A 189 11.05 0.37 -10.36
N ARG A 190 10.00 1.16 -10.08
CA ARG A 190 9.79 2.46 -10.73
C ARG A 190 10.91 3.46 -10.42
N ALA A 191 11.36 3.53 -9.17
CA ALA A 191 12.46 4.41 -8.79
C ALA A 191 13.77 4.03 -9.50
N ALA A 192 14.04 2.74 -9.71
CA ALA A 192 15.20 2.30 -10.50
C ALA A 192 15.16 2.80 -11.94
N VAL A 193 13.98 2.75 -12.58
CA VAL A 193 13.76 3.33 -13.92
C VAL A 193 14.02 4.83 -13.94
N LEU A 194 13.49 5.57 -12.95
CA LEU A 194 13.71 7.01 -12.82
C LEU A 194 15.18 7.38 -12.53
N LEU A 195 15.94 6.47 -11.93
CA LEU A 195 17.37 6.61 -11.71
C LEU A 195 18.21 6.21 -12.93
N GLY A 196 17.61 5.56 -13.95
CA GLY A 196 18.33 5.00 -15.09
C GLY A 196 19.28 3.87 -14.70
N LYS A 197 18.93 3.08 -13.66
CA LYS A 197 19.76 2.01 -13.09
C LYS A 197 19.07 0.66 -13.18
N ASP A 198 19.87 -0.40 -13.17
CA ASP A 198 19.37 -1.74 -12.85
C ASP A 198 18.77 -1.73 -11.44
N PRO A 199 17.58 -2.33 -11.21
CA PRO A 199 16.96 -2.37 -9.88
C PRO A 199 17.87 -2.92 -8.79
N PHE A 200 18.70 -3.92 -9.09
CA PHE A 200 19.61 -4.54 -8.14
C PHE A 200 20.86 -3.70 -7.84
N ASP A 201 21.08 -2.60 -8.58
CA ASP A 201 22.13 -1.61 -8.32
C ASP A 201 21.64 -0.38 -7.52
N THR A 202 20.40 -0.45 -6.99
CA THR A 202 19.78 0.65 -6.23
C THR A 202 19.64 0.36 -4.74
N ASN A 203 19.88 1.40 -3.94
CA ASN A 203 19.49 1.47 -2.53
C ASN A 203 18.49 2.59 -2.34
N LEU A 204 17.32 2.28 -1.79
CA LEU A 204 16.20 3.21 -1.72
C LEU A 204 15.65 3.27 -0.30
N ILE A 205 15.09 4.41 0.06
CA ILE A 205 14.16 4.52 1.19
C ILE A 205 12.80 4.84 0.60
N ILE A 206 11.81 4.00 0.85
CA ILE A 206 10.45 4.19 0.30
C ILE A 206 9.49 4.40 1.47
N ALA A 207 8.84 5.56 1.50
CA ALA A 207 7.86 5.96 2.50
C ALA A 207 6.44 5.85 1.91
N HIS A 208 5.77 4.74 2.21
CA HIS A 208 4.35 4.53 1.92
C HIS A 208 3.54 5.19 3.04
N ILE A 209 3.04 6.41 2.81
CA ILE A 209 2.30 7.17 3.83
C ILE A 209 0.84 7.29 3.41
N GLY A 210 -0.02 6.51 4.04
CA GLY A 210 -1.47 6.54 3.86
C GLY A 210 -2.19 6.46 5.20
N ASN A 211 -3.42 5.92 5.21
CA ASN A 211 -4.11 5.69 6.48
C ASN A 211 -3.36 4.66 7.35
N GLY A 212 -2.83 3.61 6.72
CA GLY A 212 -1.68 2.88 7.22
C GLY A 212 -0.40 3.47 6.64
N ALA A 213 0.66 3.51 7.43
CA ALA A 213 1.93 4.06 6.99
C ALA A 213 3.07 3.10 7.34
N SER A 214 3.95 2.85 6.37
CA SER A 214 5.19 2.11 6.59
C SER A 214 6.30 2.69 5.73
N ILE A 215 7.54 2.41 6.13
CA ILE A 215 8.73 2.80 5.38
C ILE A 215 9.62 1.57 5.22
N ASN A 216 10.26 1.45 4.07
CA ASN A 216 11.10 0.31 3.69
C ASN A 216 12.49 0.78 3.29
N ALA A 217 13.52 0.13 3.82
CA ALA A 217 14.88 0.19 3.33
C ALA A 217 15.05 -0.88 2.25
N VAL A 218 15.38 -0.45 1.04
CA VAL A 218 15.70 -1.34 -0.09
C VAL A 218 17.21 -1.33 -0.28
N LYS A 219 17.83 -2.51 -0.28
CA LYS A 219 19.27 -2.67 -0.51
C LYS A 219 19.47 -3.58 -1.72
N ASN A 220 20.20 -3.09 -2.71
CA ASN A 220 20.43 -3.80 -3.98
C ASN A 220 19.13 -4.37 -4.56
N GLY A 221 18.10 -3.53 -4.66
CA GLY A 221 16.78 -3.91 -5.21
C GLY A 221 15.93 -4.87 -4.36
N CYS A 222 16.37 -5.25 -3.16
CA CYS A 222 15.65 -6.17 -2.28
C CYS A 222 15.23 -5.48 -0.97
N SER A 223 14.12 -5.91 -0.37
CA SER A 223 13.73 -5.45 0.97
C SER A 223 14.80 -5.84 1.99
N PHE A 224 15.41 -4.84 2.63
CA PHE A 224 16.41 -5.04 3.68
C PHE A 224 15.81 -4.85 5.08
N ASP A 225 14.97 -3.83 5.26
CA ASP A 225 14.27 -3.56 6.52
C ASP A 225 12.93 -2.84 6.29
N THR A 226 11.97 -2.93 7.21
CA THR A 226 10.65 -2.30 7.08
C THR A 226 10.06 -1.97 8.44
N SER A 227 9.36 -0.84 8.55
CA SER A 227 8.94 -0.36 9.88
C SER A 227 7.83 -1.19 10.50
N MET A 228 6.97 -1.79 9.68
CA MET A 228 5.94 -2.68 10.21
C MET A 228 6.54 -4.02 10.60
N GLY A 229 5.92 -4.63 11.60
CA GLY A 229 6.48 -5.73 12.37
C GLY A 229 5.96 -7.10 12.01
N LEU A 230 5.78 -7.90 13.07
CA LEU A 230 4.88 -9.05 13.07
C LEU A 230 3.46 -8.66 12.63
N THR A 231 2.99 -7.50 13.09
CA THR A 231 1.67 -6.97 12.76
C THR A 231 1.79 -5.59 12.11
N PRO A 232 0.74 -5.09 11.44
CA PRO A 232 0.73 -3.75 10.87
C PRO A 232 0.74 -2.61 11.91
N LEU A 233 0.90 -2.90 13.20
CA LEU A 233 0.86 -1.89 14.28
C LEU A 233 2.19 -1.17 14.49
N GLU A 234 3.33 -1.87 14.34
CA GLU A 234 4.67 -1.32 14.55
C GLU A 234 5.01 -0.22 13.52
N GLY A 235 5.88 0.70 13.93
CA GLY A 235 6.53 1.64 13.04
C GLY A 235 6.01 3.07 13.16
N LEU A 236 5.54 3.58 12.02
CA LEU A 236 5.13 4.98 11.87
C LEU A 236 3.85 5.30 12.65
N VAL A 237 3.65 6.58 12.96
CA VAL A 237 2.34 7.08 13.38
C VAL A 237 1.39 6.95 12.19
N MET A 238 0.17 6.47 12.43
CA MET A 238 -0.82 6.24 11.37
C MET A 238 -2.16 6.90 11.71
N GLY A 239 -3.21 6.64 10.93
CA GLY A 239 -4.54 7.19 11.17
C GLY A 239 -5.08 6.89 12.56
N THR A 240 -5.16 5.59 12.87
CA THR A 240 -5.74 5.09 14.13
C THR A 240 -4.81 4.14 14.90
N ARG A 241 -3.64 3.82 14.32
CA ARG A 241 -2.63 2.92 14.89
C ARG A 241 -1.53 3.71 15.58
N SER A 242 -1.08 3.23 16.72
CA SER A 242 -0.08 3.91 17.54
C SER A 242 1.28 4.06 16.86
N GLY A 243 1.69 3.09 16.04
CA GLY A 243 3.09 2.93 15.69
C GLY A 243 3.91 2.49 16.91
N ASP A 244 5.20 2.78 16.86
CA ASP A 244 6.15 2.47 17.93
C ASP A 244 5.86 3.21 19.23
N ILE A 245 5.66 2.43 20.28
CA ILE A 245 5.53 2.87 21.67
C ILE A 245 6.47 2.05 22.58
N ASP A 246 6.68 2.51 23.81
CA ASP A 246 7.32 1.70 24.83
C ASP A 246 6.43 0.47 25.17
N PRO A 247 6.92 -0.78 25.01
CA PRO A 247 6.16 -1.98 25.38
C PRO A 247 5.68 -1.99 26.83
N GLY A 248 6.37 -1.30 27.75
CA GLY A 248 5.98 -1.14 29.15
C GLY A 248 4.64 -0.43 29.34
N ILE A 249 4.24 0.44 28.39
CA ILE A 249 2.96 1.16 28.42
C ILE A 249 1.79 0.18 28.36
N ILE A 250 1.90 -0.89 27.57
CA ILE A 250 0.85 -1.92 27.41
C ILE A 250 0.49 -2.50 28.78
N PHE A 251 1.50 -3.03 29.48
CA PHE A 251 1.30 -3.64 30.80
C PHE A 251 0.93 -2.62 31.88
N HIS A 252 1.47 -1.40 31.79
CA HIS A 252 1.08 -0.33 32.69
C HIS A 252 -0.42 -0.03 32.58
N MET A 253 -0.94 0.16 31.36
CA MET A 253 -2.35 0.46 31.14
C MET A 253 -3.27 -0.68 31.55
N MET A 254 -2.92 -1.93 31.24
CA MET A 254 -3.68 -3.10 31.71
C MET A 254 -3.81 -3.11 33.24
N ARG A 255 -2.69 -2.95 33.96
CA ARG A 255 -2.70 -2.91 35.44
C ARG A 255 -3.48 -1.72 36.01
N ARG A 256 -3.44 -0.56 35.35
CA ARG A 256 -4.11 0.66 35.82
C ARG A 256 -5.60 0.70 35.56
N THR A 257 -6.06 0.06 34.48
CA THR A 257 -7.45 0.18 34.00
C THR A 257 -8.24 -1.12 34.12
N GLY A 258 -7.57 -2.26 34.33
CA GLY A 258 -8.19 -3.57 34.28
C GLY A 258 -8.52 -4.06 32.86
N MET A 259 -8.09 -3.34 31.82
CA MET A 259 -8.30 -3.76 30.42
C MET A 259 -7.63 -5.11 30.14
N SER A 260 -8.36 -5.95 29.42
CA SER A 260 -7.87 -7.17 28.79
C SER A 260 -6.88 -6.87 27.67
N ALA A 261 -6.13 -7.90 27.25
CA ALA A 261 -5.20 -7.78 26.11
C ALA A 261 -5.92 -7.35 24.83
N ALA A 262 -7.11 -7.90 24.56
CA ALA A 262 -7.93 -7.56 23.39
C ALA A 262 -8.41 -6.10 23.41
N GLU A 263 -8.77 -5.58 24.58
CA GLU A 263 -9.16 -4.16 24.71
C GLU A 263 -7.99 -3.22 24.47
N VAL A 264 -6.80 -3.55 24.98
CA VAL A 264 -5.58 -2.76 24.72
C VAL A 264 -5.19 -2.85 23.24
N GLU A 265 -5.21 -4.04 22.64
CA GLU A 265 -4.95 -4.21 21.20
C GLU A 265 -5.91 -3.37 20.35
N LYS A 266 -7.20 -3.38 20.68
CA LYS A 266 -8.21 -2.54 20.02
C LYS A 266 -7.87 -1.06 20.15
N LYS A 267 -7.51 -0.58 21.34
CA LYS A 267 -7.13 0.82 21.55
C LYS A 267 -5.91 1.21 20.72
N LEU A 268 -4.89 0.36 20.69
CA LEU A 268 -3.67 0.59 19.92
C LEU A 268 -3.94 0.59 18.40
N ASN A 269 -4.91 -0.19 17.92
CA ASN A 269 -5.21 -0.30 16.49
C ASN A 269 -6.25 0.70 15.96
N LYS A 270 -7.24 1.09 16.79
CA LYS A 270 -8.45 1.81 16.36
C LYS A 270 -8.65 3.16 17.03
N GLU A 271 -7.98 3.42 18.15
CA GLU A 271 -8.21 4.62 18.97
C GLU A 271 -6.91 5.40 19.24
N SER A 272 -5.83 5.07 18.53
CA SER A 272 -4.50 5.68 18.67
C SER A 272 -4.11 6.49 17.42
N GLY A 273 -2.82 6.69 17.17
CA GLY A 273 -2.34 7.44 16.00
C GLY A 273 -2.74 8.91 16.03
N VAL A 274 -2.88 9.53 14.86
CA VAL A 274 -3.32 10.94 14.77
C VAL A 274 -4.75 11.11 15.31
N LEU A 275 -5.60 10.08 15.25
CA LEU A 275 -6.92 10.10 15.89
C LEU A 275 -6.80 10.21 17.40
N GLY A 276 -5.94 9.40 18.03
CA GLY A 276 -5.73 9.44 19.48
C GLY A 276 -5.13 10.77 19.96
N ILE A 277 -4.29 11.40 19.14
CA ILE A 277 -3.68 12.71 19.46
C ILE A 277 -4.72 13.84 19.33
N THR A 278 -5.47 13.86 18.23
CA THR A 278 -6.45 14.93 17.95
C THR A 278 -7.76 14.76 18.69
N GLY A 279 -8.08 13.54 19.13
CA GLY A 279 -9.36 13.17 19.73
C GLY A 279 -10.55 13.21 18.76
N LYS A 280 -10.33 13.53 17.48
CA LYS A 280 -11.41 13.78 16.52
C LYS A 280 -11.14 13.32 15.08
N TRP A 281 -9.93 13.51 14.55
CA TRP A 281 -9.66 13.32 13.12
C TRP A 281 -8.67 12.19 12.87
N ALA A 282 -9.02 11.27 11.99
CA ALA A 282 -8.09 10.28 11.42
C ALA A 282 -7.63 10.65 9.99
N ASP A 283 -8.42 11.47 9.29
CA ASP A 283 -8.14 11.95 7.94
C ASP A 283 -7.18 13.15 8.00
N ARG A 284 -6.05 13.05 7.29
CA ARG A 284 -5.02 14.09 7.29
C ARG A 284 -5.48 15.39 6.64
N ARG A 285 -6.50 15.35 5.77
CA ARG A 285 -7.05 16.56 5.15
C ARG A 285 -7.74 17.46 6.16
N ASP A 286 -8.49 16.87 7.09
CA ASP A 286 -9.14 17.62 8.17
C ASP A 286 -8.10 18.18 9.15
N ILE A 287 -7.05 17.41 9.43
CA ILE A 287 -5.92 17.84 10.27
C ILE A 287 -5.17 19.01 9.60
N GLU A 288 -4.89 18.94 8.30
CA GLU A 288 -4.26 20.02 7.54
C GLU A 288 -5.08 21.31 7.63
N LEU A 289 -6.38 21.24 7.35
CA LEU A 289 -7.27 22.40 7.45
C LEU A 289 -7.36 22.99 8.86
N ALA A 290 -7.29 22.15 9.90
CA ALA A 290 -7.29 22.62 11.30
C ALA A 290 -5.95 23.27 11.67
N ALA A 291 -4.83 22.66 11.27
CA ALA A 291 -3.50 23.18 11.52
C ALA A 291 -3.26 24.54 10.83
N GLU A 292 -3.75 24.70 9.59
CA GLU A 292 -3.73 25.97 8.84
C GLU A 292 -4.53 27.08 9.54
N LYS A 293 -5.57 26.72 10.29
CA LYS A 293 -6.38 27.64 11.10
C LYS A 293 -5.77 27.92 12.48
N GLY A 294 -4.59 27.37 12.78
CA GLY A 294 -3.88 27.59 14.04
C GLY A 294 -4.23 26.61 15.17
N ASP A 295 -4.88 25.48 14.88
CA ASP A 295 -5.13 24.45 15.90
C ASP A 295 -3.81 23.78 16.33
N LEU A 296 -3.41 23.99 17.57
CA LEU A 296 -2.13 23.52 18.11
C LEU A 296 -2.06 21.98 18.21
N VAL A 297 -3.19 21.29 18.39
CA VAL A 297 -3.23 19.83 18.48
C VAL A 297 -3.09 19.21 17.10
N ALA A 298 -3.72 19.80 16.09
CA ALA A 298 -3.55 19.39 14.70
C ALA A 298 -2.10 19.60 14.22
N GLN A 299 -1.49 20.74 14.55
CA GLN A 299 -0.08 21.00 14.28
C GLN A 299 0.81 19.96 14.99
N LEU A 300 0.57 19.69 16.27
CA LEU A 300 1.29 18.67 17.03
C LEU A 300 1.19 17.29 16.34
N ALA A 301 0.00 16.89 15.88
CA ALA A 301 -0.20 15.62 15.20
C ALA A 301 0.66 15.52 13.92
N GLN A 302 0.69 16.57 13.08
CA GLN A 302 1.54 16.64 11.89
C GLN A 302 3.03 16.56 12.23
N HIS A 303 3.46 17.28 13.27
CA HIS A 303 4.84 17.25 13.74
C HIS A 303 5.24 15.86 14.27
N MET A 304 4.38 15.20 15.04
CA MET A 304 4.64 13.86 15.56
C MET A 304 4.74 12.81 14.44
N GLU A 305 3.82 12.84 13.47
CA GLU A 305 3.84 11.94 12.30
C GLU A 305 5.12 12.16 11.48
N SER A 306 5.42 13.41 11.13
CA SER A 306 6.59 13.77 10.32
C SER A 306 7.92 13.50 11.03
N TYR A 307 7.98 13.75 12.34
CA TYR A 307 9.16 13.45 13.16
C TYR A 307 9.46 11.95 13.19
N ARG A 308 8.43 11.10 13.29
CA ARG A 308 8.60 9.65 13.25
C ARG A 308 9.12 9.19 11.88
N ILE A 309 8.57 9.74 10.80
CA ILE A 309 9.06 9.47 9.43
C ILE A 309 10.52 9.89 9.30
N LYS A 310 10.89 11.10 9.74
CA LYS A 310 12.28 11.61 9.72
C LYS A 310 13.26 10.67 10.42
N LYS A 311 12.90 10.19 11.62
CA LYS A 311 13.72 9.23 12.36
C LYS A 311 13.95 7.94 11.57
N TYR A 312 12.92 7.40 10.93
CA TYR A 312 13.05 6.20 10.11
C TYR A 312 13.89 6.44 8.85
N ILE A 313 13.75 7.60 8.20
CA ILE A 313 14.65 7.98 7.09
C ILE A 313 16.10 7.97 7.57
N GLY A 314 16.40 8.59 8.71
CA GLY A 314 17.75 8.61 9.27
C GLY A 314 18.27 7.22 9.62
N ALA A 315 17.44 6.39 10.28
CA ALA A 315 17.78 5.03 10.65
C ALA A 315 18.09 4.16 9.43
N TYR A 316 17.27 4.25 8.38
CA TYR A 316 17.46 3.46 7.16
C TYR A 316 18.57 3.98 6.28
N TYR A 317 18.82 5.29 6.28
CA TYR A 317 20.02 5.82 5.65
C TYR A 317 21.27 5.24 6.31
N ALA A 318 21.33 5.20 7.64
CA ALA A 318 22.44 4.58 8.37
C ALA A 318 22.55 3.07 8.10
N ALA A 319 21.43 2.36 8.02
CA ALA A 319 21.40 0.92 7.73
C ALA A 319 21.87 0.58 6.30
N LEU A 320 21.57 1.44 5.32
CA LEU A 320 21.94 1.26 3.91
C LEU A 320 23.36 1.78 3.60
N GLY A 321 23.82 2.81 4.32
CA GLY A 321 25.10 3.50 4.11
C GLY A 321 25.13 4.42 2.88
N ARG A 322 24.63 3.93 1.74
CA ARG A 322 24.39 4.71 0.51
C ARG A 322 22.90 4.65 0.19
N VAL A 323 22.29 5.80 -0.09
CA VAL A 323 20.91 5.91 -0.58
C VAL A 323 20.92 6.64 -1.92
N ASP A 324 20.33 6.03 -2.94
CA ASP A 324 20.20 6.60 -4.28
C ASP A 324 18.97 7.50 -4.38
N ALA A 325 17.84 7.09 -3.78
CA ALA A 325 16.62 7.88 -3.72
C ALA A 325 15.78 7.66 -2.45
N LEU A 326 15.06 8.72 -2.06
CA LEU A 326 13.93 8.72 -1.14
C LEU A 326 12.64 8.85 -1.96
N VAL A 327 11.70 7.93 -1.78
CA VAL A 327 10.43 7.90 -2.51
C VAL A 327 9.28 8.10 -1.54
N PHE A 328 8.41 9.07 -1.80
CA PHE A 328 7.13 9.21 -1.12
C PHE A 328 6.01 8.67 -1.99
N THR A 329 5.14 7.85 -1.40
CA THR A 329 4.03 7.20 -2.10
C THR A 329 2.81 7.08 -1.20
N ALA A 330 1.71 6.57 -1.75
CA ALA A 330 0.40 6.43 -1.13
C ALA A 330 -0.27 7.77 -0.80
N GLY A 331 -1.50 7.71 -0.28
CA GLY A 331 -2.41 8.85 -0.29
C GLY A 331 -1.89 10.14 0.34
N VAL A 332 -1.20 10.08 1.48
CA VAL A 332 -0.58 11.23 2.15
C VAL A 332 0.78 11.55 1.55
N GLY A 333 1.60 10.53 1.28
CA GLY A 333 2.93 10.72 0.68
C GLY A 333 2.88 11.39 -0.69
N GLU A 334 1.82 11.14 -1.47
CA GLU A 334 1.56 11.78 -2.76
C GLU A 334 1.02 13.21 -2.63
N MET A 335 0.18 13.49 -1.63
CA MET A 335 -0.67 14.70 -1.62
C MET A 335 -0.36 15.73 -0.53
N ALA A 336 0.45 15.38 0.47
CA ALA A 336 0.74 16.22 1.64
C ALA A 336 2.19 16.75 1.63
N PRO A 337 2.48 17.84 0.89
CA PRO A 337 3.83 18.41 0.83
C PRO A 337 4.33 18.91 2.19
N HIS A 338 3.42 19.33 3.08
CA HIS A 338 3.77 19.74 4.43
C HIS A 338 4.37 18.58 5.24
N ILE A 339 3.84 17.35 5.12
CA ILE A 339 4.41 16.16 5.76
C ILE A 339 5.78 15.83 5.15
N ARG A 340 5.90 15.84 3.82
CA ARG A 340 7.19 15.59 3.15
C ARG A 340 8.27 16.60 3.57
N GLN A 341 7.90 17.88 3.66
CA GLN A 341 8.78 18.95 4.11
C GLN A 341 9.25 18.69 5.54
N LEU A 342 8.31 18.54 6.49
CA LEU A 342 8.65 18.30 7.89
C LEU A 342 9.45 17.02 8.10
N ALA A 343 9.19 15.98 7.31
CA ALA A 343 9.91 14.70 7.38
C ALA A 343 11.36 14.77 6.85
N THR A 344 11.66 15.73 5.97
CA THR A 344 12.99 15.86 5.34
C THR A 344 13.81 17.07 5.83
N GLU A 345 13.18 17.97 6.56
CA GLU A 345 13.85 19.13 7.15
C GLU A 345 15.06 18.73 8.01
N GLY A 346 16.21 19.38 7.77
CA GLY A 346 17.46 19.13 8.49
C GLY A 346 18.26 17.92 8.01
N LEU A 347 17.86 17.24 6.93
CA LEU A 347 18.58 16.07 6.39
C LEU A 347 19.61 16.42 5.28
N ALA A 348 19.93 17.70 5.09
CA ALA A 348 20.84 18.17 4.04
C ALA A 348 22.26 17.56 4.16
N GLU A 349 22.79 17.42 5.38
CA GLU A 349 24.09 16.77 5.64
C GLU A 349 24.09 15.28 5.31
N MET A 350 22.91 14.65 5.28
CA MET A 350 22.72 13.27 4.78
C MET A 350 22.54 13.25 3.25
N GLY A 351 22.75 14.38 2.57
CA GLY A 351 22.62 14.51 1.12
C GLY A 351 21.18 14.53 0.62
N ILE A 352 20.18 14.73 1.50
CA ILE A 352 18.76 14.83 1.15
C ILE A 352 18.37 16.31 1.19
N VAL A 353 18.20 16.91 0.02
CA VAL A 353 17.70 18.27 -0.13
C VAL A 353 16.45 18.25 -0.98
N VAL A 354 15.36 18.79 -0.45
CA VAL A 354 14.07 18.92 -1.16
C VAL A 354 13.93 20.35 -1.68
N ASP A 355 13.51 20.50 -2.94
CA ASP A 355 13.12 21.80 -3.48
C ASP A 355 11.75 22.18 -2.94
N GLU A 356 11.69 23.21 -2.11
CA GLU A 356 10.46 23.64 -1.45
C GLU A 356 9.35 24.01 -2.44
N LYS A 357 9.70 24.67 -3.56
CA LYS A 357 8.73 25.07 -4.58
C LYS A 357 8.19 23.86 -5.32
N LYS A 358 9.06 22.95 -5.75
CA LYS A 358 8.62 21.70 -6.40
C LYS A 358 7.77 20.86 -5.46
N ASN A 359 8.19 20.73 -4.19
CA ASN A 359 7.47 19.98 -3.18
C ASN A 359 6.06 20.54 -2.98
N ALA A 360 5.91 21.86 -2.79
CA ALA A 360 4.61 22.51 -2.60
C ALA A 360 3.65 22.26 -3.78
N LEU A 361 4.17 22.18 -5.01
CA LEU A 361 3.40 21.93 -6.23
C LEU A 361 3.14 20.44 -6.51
N ALA A 362 3.88 19.54 -5.87
CA ALA A 362 3.80 18.09 -6.07
C ALA A 362 2.56 17.48 -5.40
N LYS A 363 1.38 17.81 -5.94
CA LYS A 363 0.06 17.27 -5.57
C LYS A 363 -0.62 16.72 -6.84
N CYS A 364 -0.09 15.62 -7.37
CA CYS A 364 -0.60 14.97 -8.58
C CYS A 364 -0.50 13.44 -8.46
N ARG A 365 -1.51 12.72 -8.93
CA ARG A 365 -1.55 11.24 -8.95
C ARG A 365 -1.40 10.65 -10.36
N ASN A 366 -1.27 11.51 -11.36
CA ASN A 366 -1.21 11.16 -12.76
C ASN A 366 0.23 11.19 -13.32
N ALA A 367 1.21 11.53 -12.48
CA ALA A 367 2.62 11.55 -12.86
C ALA A 367 3.53 11.19 -11.69
N GLU A 368 4.69 10.66 -12.02
CA GLU A 368 5.84 10.54 -11.13
C GLU A 368 6.57 11.89 -11.10
N LEU A 369 6.91 12.40 -9.92
CA LEU A 369 7.44 13.76 -9.74
C LEU A 369 8.83 13.74 -9.11
N ASP A 370 9.72 14.62 -9.57
CA ASP A 370 11.05 14.87 -8.99
C ASP A 370 11.02 16.18 -8.19
N ILE A 371 11.12 16.08 -6.87
CA ILE A 371 11.16 17.21 -5.93
C ILE A 371 12.57 17.44 -5.37
N THR A 372 13.60 16.90 -6.02
CA THR A 372 14.99 17.03 -5.62
C THR A 372 15.44 18.50 -5.67
N GLY A 373 16.03 18.96 -4.58
CA GLY A 373 16.64 20.27 -4.44
C GLY A 373 18.07 20.34 -4.97
N ALA A 374 18.54 21.57 -5.19
CA ALA A 374 19.89 21.83 -5.67
C ALA A 374 20.94 21.25 -4.72
N GLY A 375 21.97 20.58 -5.26
CA GLY A 375 23.05 19.98 -4.48
C GLY A 375 22.69 18.68 -3.74
N SER A 376 21.46 18.17 -3.87
CA SER A 376 21.08 16.89 -3.29
C SER A 376 21.90 15.74 -3.89
N LYS A 377 22.44 14.85 -3.04
CA LYS A 377 23.10 13.61 -3.46
C LYS A 377 22.11 12.47 -3.62
N VAL A 378 21.02 12.52 -2.86
CA VAL A 378 19.91 11.57 -2.89
C VAL A 378 18.78 12.19 -3.71
N LYS A 379 18.24 11.45 -4.68
CA LYS A 379 17.03 11.88 -5.40
C LYS A 379 15.81 11.82 -4.49
N VAL A 380 14.87 12.75 -4.64
CA VAL A 380 13.61 12.72 -3.89
C VAL A 380 12.44 12.70 -4.86
N PHE A 381 11.73 11.58 -4.89
CA PHE A 381 10.61 11.35 -5.80
C PHE A 381 9.29 11.28 -5.06
N VAL A 382 8.22 11.68 -5.75
CA VAL A 382 6.84 11.39 -5.39
C VAL A 382 6.28 10.47 -6.47
N VAL A 383 6.00 9.21 -6.13
CA VAL A 383 5.59 8.17 -7.07
C VAL A 383 4.24 7.64 -6.64
N PRO A 384 3.16 7.84 -7.42
CA PRO A 384 1.87 7.23 -7.11
C PRO A 384 1.94 5.71 -7.23
N THR A 385 1.64 4.98 -6.14
CA THR A 385 1.74 3.50 -6.14
C THR A 385 0.68 2.87 -7.04
N ASP A 386 0.97 1.71 -7.63
CA ASP A 386 0.03 0.92 -8.43
C ASP A 386 0.05 -0.55 -7.95
N GLU A 387 -0.56 -0.80 -6.79
CA GLU A 387 -0.56 -2.14 -6.17
C GLU A 387 -1.38 -3.13 -7.00
N GLU A 388 -2.49 -2.65 -7.57
CA GLU A 388 -3.38 -3.43 -8.41
C GLU A 388 -2.69 -3.91 -9.70
N LEU A 389 -1.77 -3.12 -10.28
CA LEU A 389 -0.97 -3.57 -11.42
C LEU A 389 -0.03 -4.71 -11.05
N VAL A 390 0.63 -4.65 -9.88
CA VAL A 390 1.47 -5.77 -9.39
C VAL A 390 0.63 -7.04 -9.27
N MET A 391 -0.55 -6.94 -8.66
CA MET A 391 -1.45 -8.08 -8.52
C MET A 391 -1.94 -8.62 -9.86
N THR A 392 -2.24 -7.73 -10.80
CA THR A 392 -2.66 -8.07 -12.15
C THR A 392 -1.56 -8.83 -12.89
N GLU A 393 -0.34 -8.34 -12.81
CA GLU A 393 0.81 -8.93 -13.48
C GLU A 393 1.19 -10.29 -12.88
N ASP A 394 1.24 -10.40 -11.55
CA ASP A 394 1.47 -11.67 -10.87
C ASP A 394 0.41 -12.72 -11.27
N ALA A 395 -0.88 -12.33 -11.26
CA ALA A 395 -1.96 -13.22 -11.68
C ALA A 395 -1.82 -13.65 -13.15
N PHE A 396 -1.48 -12.73 -14.05
CA PHE A 396 -1.23 -13.06 -15.45
C PHE A 396 -0.08 -14.06 -15.59
N ALA A 397 1.05 -13.79 -14.96
CA ALA A 397 2.25 -14.60 -15.06
C ALA A 397 2.05 -16.00 -14.45
N LEU A 398 1.31 -16.10 -13.34
CA LEU A 398 0.89 -17.38 -12.76
C LEU A 398 0.06 -18.20 -13.76
N MET A 399 -0.89 -17.57 -14.45
CA MET A 399 -1.70 -18.25 -15.46
C MET A 399 -0.92 -18.67 -16.70
N LYS A 400 0.20 -18.00 -16.99
CA LYS A 400 1.12 -18.38 -18.08
C LYS A 400 2.20 -19.37 -17.64
N GLY A 401 2.30 -19.69 -16.35
CA GLY A 401 3.38 -20.52 -15.80
C GLY A 401 4.76 -19.86 -15.90
N SER A 402 4.81 -18.52 -16.02
CA SER A 402 6.04 -17.74 -16.19
C SER A 402 6.43 -16.95 -14.94
N TYR A 403 5.64 -17.03 -13.86
CA TYR A 403 5.90 -16.31 -12.63
C TYR A 403 7.03 -16.95 -11.80
N ASP A 404 7.87 -16.11 -11.21
CA ASP A 404 8.83 -16.48 -10.18
C ASP A 404 8.88 -15.39 -9.09
N VAL A 405 9.68 -15.59 -8.05
CA VAL A 405 9.96 -14.56 -7.03
C VAL A 405 10.42 -13.25 -7.70
N HIS A 406 10.10 -12.11 -7.07
CA HIS A 406 10.36 -10.79 -7.64
C HIS A 406 11.84 -10.51 -7.99
N THR A 407 12.78 -11.28 -7.43
CA THR A 407 14.21 -11.15 -7.74
C THR A 407 14.59 -11.79 -9.08
N ASN A 408 13.76 -12.70 -9.59
CA ASN A 408 13.96 -13.42 -10.84
C ASN A 408 12.88 -13.09 -11.88
N TYR A 409 12.00 -12.15 -11.57
CA TYR A 409 10.88 -11.76 -12.40
C TYR A 409 11.02 -10.30 -12.82
N HIS A 410 10.89 -10.04 -14.13
CA HIS A 410 10.93 -8.70 -14.71
C HIS A 410 9.50 -8.22 -14.96
N TYR A 411 9.10 -7.20 -14.20
CA TYR A 411 7.78 -6.60 -14.32
C TYR A 411 7.69 -5.68 -15.53
N TYR A 412 6.53 -5.64 -16.19
CA TYR A 412 6.28 -4.75 -17.34
C TYR A 412 6.53 -3.27 -17.00
N PHE A 413 6.24 -2.86 -15.76
CA PHE A 413 6.49 -1.49 -15.30
C PHE A 413 7.96 -1.16 -15.00
N GLU A 414 8.89 -2.13 -15.16
CA GLU A 414 10.34 -1.88 -15.17
C GLU A 414 10.84 -1.36 -16.52
N ASN A 415 10.02 -1.45 -17.58
CA ASN A 415 10.42 -0.95 -18.89
C ASN A 415 10.45 0.59 -18.92
N ARG A 416 11.44 1.17 -19.61
CA ARG A 416 11.60 2.62 -19.73
C ARG A 416 10.47 3.29 -20.51
N ASP A 417 9.85 2.57 -21.44
CA ASP A 417 8.69 2.99 -22.22
C ASP A 417 7.35 2.65 -21.56
N TYR A 418 7.36 2.14 -20.33
CA TYR A 418 6.15 1.90 -19.56
C TYR A 418 5.32 3.18 -19.42
N VAL A 419 4.04 3.08 -19.77
CA VAL A 419 3.05 4.14 -19.56
C VAL A 419 1.79 3.54 -18.92
N ASN A 420 1.38 4.10 -17.79
CA ASN A 420 0.03 3.91 -17.28
C ASN A 420 -0.92 4.81 -18.07
N LYS A 421 -1.73 4.23 -18.97
CA LYS A 421 -2.60 4.96 -19.89
C LYS A 421 -3.62 5.84 -19.19
N THR A 422 -4.21 5.36 -18.10
CA THR A 422 -5.19 6.11 -17.31
C THR A 422 -4.55 7.35 -16.69
N ARG A 423 -3.34 7.21 -16.12
CA ARG A 423 -2.58 8.33 -15.58
C ARG A 423 -2.16 9.30 -16.68
N ALA A 424 -1.68 8.81 -17.83
CA ALA A 424 -1.31 9.66 -18.96
C ALA A 424 -2.49 10.54 -19.45
N ALA A 425 -3.67 9.95 -19.63
CA ALA A 425 -4.87 10.71 -20.00
C ALA A 425 -5.32 11.70 -18.89
N GLY A 426 -5.15 11.33 -17.62
CA GLY A 426 -5.38 12.24 -16.49
C GLY A 426 -4.38 13.40 -16.47
N LEU A 427 -3.12 13.14 -16.81
CA LEU A 427 -2.03 14.11 -16.81
C LEU A 427 -2.24 15.19 -17.87
N GLU A 428 -2.78 14.86 -19.04
CA GLU A 428 -3.14 15.87 -20.05
C GLU A 428 -4.11 16.91 -19.49
N LYS A 429 -5.13 16.46 -18.76
CA LYS A 429 -6.11 17.34 -18.09
C LYS A 429 -5.47 18.14 -16.96
N ASP A 430 -4.56 17.53 -16.21
CA ASP A 430 -3.82 18.21 -15.15
C ASP A 430 -2.90 19.29 -15.71
N LEU A 431 -2.16 19.02 -16.80
CA LEU A 431 -1.26 19.98 -17.45
C LEU A 431 -2.01 21.15 -18.08
N ALA A 432 -3.19 20.92 -18.65
CA ALA A 432 -4.04 21.99 -19.16
C ALA A 432 -4.47 22.97 -18.05
N LYS A 433 -4.70 22.47 -16.82
CA LYS A 433 -5.08 23.28 -15.66
C LYS A 433 -3.88 23.83 -14.89
N LYS A 434 -2.75 23.11 -14.90
CA LYS A 434 -1.56 23.36 -14.10
C LYS A 434 -0.29 23.19 -14.96
N PRO A 435 0.02 24.12 -15.88
CA PRO A 435 1.12 23.94 -16.84
C PRO A 435 2.49 23.79 -16.19
N TRP A 436 2.69 24.33 -14.98
CA TRP A 436 3.94 24.20 -14.20
C TRP A 436 4.23 22.76 -13.74
N LEU A 437 3.27 21.83 -13.80
CA LEU A 437 3.52 20.43 -13.46
C LEU A 437 4.60 19.83 -14.35
N LYS A 438 4.71 20.26 -15.61
CA LYS A 438 5.73 19.78 -16.55
C LYS A 438 7.16 19.94 -16.03
N ASP A 439 7.40 20.96 -15.21
CA ASP A 439 8.74 21.30 -14.72
C ASP A 439 9.16 20.43 -13.52
N ILE A 440 8.23 19.64 -12.97
CA ILE A 440 8.46 18.76 -11.83
C ILE A 440 8.16 17.28 -12.13
N ILE A 441 7.72 16.94 -13.34
CA ILE A 441 7.59 15.54 -13.77
C ILE A 441 8.99 14.92 -13.82
N ALA A 442 9.14 13.78 -13.15
CA ALA A 442 10.38 13.01 -13.19
C ALA A 442 10.65 12.53 -14.61
N GLN A 443 11.88 12.75 -15.08
CA GLN A 443 12.30 12.33 -16.41
C GLN A 443 12.99 10.97 -16.30
N VAL A 444 12.58 10.01 -17.13
CA VAL A 444 13.34 8.77 -17.32
C VAL A 444 14.62 9.14 -18.09
N PRO A 445 15.82 8.94 -17.52
CA PRO A 445 17.09 9.23 -18.18
C PRO A 445 17.25 8.42 -19.47
#